data_AF-A0A3B9KZQ4-F1
#
_entry.id   AF-A0A3B9KZQ4-F1
#
_cell.length_a   1.000
_cell.length_b   1.000
_cell.length_c   1.000
_cell.angle_alpha   90.00
_cell.angle_beta   90.00
_cell.angle_gamma   90.00
#
_symmetry.space_group_name_H-M   'P 1'
#
loop_
_entity.id
_entity.type
_entity.pdbx_description
1 polymer ?
#
loop_
_entity_poly.entity_id
_entity_poly.type
_entity_poly.pdbx_seq_one_letter_code
_entity_poly.pdbx_strand_id
1 'polypeptide(L)'
;PRRDMTTRDDYHAINAMNRHVITPWGWVHEQDNSKIILSGDAPQILAREMGLNTYRRDDDFETEIATDYWSGTAEFWAGVRDHWSRIEAEHEAFAITIKGETEALYMP
;
A
#
# COMPACT_ATOMS: atom_id res chain seq x y z
N PRO A 1 0.28 10.42 0.38
CA PRO A 1 -0.35 9.76 -0.80
C PRO A 1 -1.62 10.43 -1.36
N ARG A 2 -2.44 11.17 -0.60
CA ARG A 2 -3.65 11.83 -1.17
C ARG A 2 -3.38 13.02 -2.10
N ARG A 3 -2.36 13.85 -1.83
CA ARG A 3 -2.01 15.02 -2.66
C ARG A 3 -1.50 14.64 -4.05
N ASP A 4 -0.81 13.50 -4.13
CA ASP A 4 -0.32 12.90 -5.38
C ASP A 4 -1.43 12.55 -6.36
N MET A 5 -2.64 12.37 -5.84
CA MET A 5 -3.82 11.99 -6.59
C MET A 5 -4.73 13.18 -6.90
N THR A 6 -4.87 14.15 -5.98
CA THR A 6 -5.86 15.24 -6.12
C THR A 6 -5.26 16.56 -6.59
N THR A 7 -3.96 16.76 -6.43
CA THR A 7 -3.34 18.08 -6.64
C THR A 7 -2.14 18.04 -7.58
N ARG A 8 -1.44 16.91 -7.67
CA ARG A 8 -0.21 16.76 -8.43
C ARG A 8 -0.48 16.05 -9.74
N ASP A 9 -0.11 16.69 -10.85
CA ASP A 9 -0.10 16.13 -12.20
C ASP A 9 1.23 16.39 -12.93
N ASP A 10 2.22 16.87 -12.19
CA ASP A 10 3.53 17.36 -12.64
C ASP A 10 4.61 16.27 -12.72
N TYR A 11 4.26 15.00 -12.52
CA TYR A 11 5.16 13.85 -12.70
C TYR A 11 4.41 12.64 -13.25
N HIS A 12 5.16 11.68 -13.78
CA HIS A 12 4.62 10.52 -14.50
C HIS A 12 4.70 9.23 -13.69
N ALA A 13 5.77 9.05 -12.91
CA ALA A 13 6.00 7.82 -12.15
C ALA A 13 6.64 8.11 -10.79
N ILE A 14 6.48 7.17 -9.84
CA ILE A 14 7.24 7.14 -8.59
C ILE A 14 8.21 5.97 -8.68
N ASN A 15 9.51 6.26 -8.53
CA ASN A 15 10.50 5.23 -8.24
C ASN A 15 10.61 5.08 -6.72
N ALA A 16 10.00 4.01 -6.20
CA ALA A 16 9.87 3.77 -4.78
C ALA A 16 10.81 2.64 -4.34
N MET A 17 11.65 2.93 -3.33
CA MET A 17 12.50 1.94 -2.68
C MET A 17 12.11 1.82 -1.21
N ASN A 18 11.99 0.58 -0.74
CA ASN A 18 11.69 0.26 0.66
C ASN A 18 12.84 -0.55 1.23
N ARG A 19 13.43 -0.10 2.34
CA ARG A 19 14.47 -0.83 3.07
C ARG A 19 13.98 -1.17 4.47
N HIS A 20 14.01 -2.46 4.80
CA HIS A 20 13.65 -2.97 6.12
C HIS A 20 14.93 -3.40 6.84
N VAL A 21 15.14 -2.87 8.04
CA VAL A 21 16.31 -3.17 8.87
C VAL A 21 15.84 -3.69 10.21
N ILE A 22 16.20 -4.93 10.53
CA ILE A 22 15.97 -5.52 11.85
C ILE A 22 16.99 -4.92 12.83
N THR A 23 16.51 -4.49 13.99
CA THR A 23 17.32 -3.92 15.06
C THR A 23 17.13 -4.74 16.35
N PRO A 24 17.99 -4.59 17.37
CA PRO A 24 17.81 -5.29 18.64
C PRO A 24 16.49 -4.98 19.37
N TRP A 25 15.80 -3.89 19.00
CA TRP A 25 14.58 -3.41 19.67
C TRP A 25 13.35 -3.44 18.75
N GLY A 26 13.45 -4.00 17.54
CA GLY A 26 12.35 -4.06 16.58
C GLY A 26 12.85 -3.99 15.14
N TRP A 27 12.24 -3.14 14.32
CA TRP A 27 12.69 -2.92 12.95
C TRP A 27 12.39 -1.49 12.49
N VAL A 28 13.13 -1.09 11.46
CA VAL A 28 13.00 0.21 10.82
C VAL A 28 12.64 -0.01 9.36
N HIS A 29 11.73 0.83 8.87
CA HIS A 29 11.35 0.90 7.47
C HIS A 29 11.73 2.27 6.93
N GLU A 30 12.72 2.29 6.04
CA GLU A 30 13.09 3.47 5.28
C GLU A 30 12.37 3.43 3.92
N GLN A 31 11.74 4.54 3.57
CA GLN A 31 11.08 4.76 2.30
C GLN A 31 11.85 5.85 1.56
N ASP A 32 12.21 5.58 0.31
CA ASP A 32 12.88 6.53 -0.56
C ASP A 32 12.13 6.59 -1.89
N ASN A 33 11.37 7.65 -2.08
CA ASN A 33 10.44 7.81 -3.19
C ASN A 33 10.87 9.01 -4.04
N SER A 34 11.23 8.76 -5.30
CA SER A 34 11.51 9.81 -6.27
C SER A 34 10.35 9.97 -7.24
N LYS A 35 9.83 11.20 -7.38
CA LYS A 35 8.84 11.58 -8.40
C LYS A 35 9.57 11.88 -9.71
N ILE A 36 9.21 11.19 -10.79
CA ILE A 36 9.95 11.20 -12.05
C ILE A 36 9.09 11.77 -13.18
N ILE A 37 9.67 12.70 -13.94
CA ILE A 37 9.15 13.22 -15.21
C ILE A 37 9.78 12.41 -16.36
N LEU A 38 8.95 11.90 -17.27
CA LEU A 38 9.35 11.00 -18.36
C LEU A 38 9.11 11.60 -19.77
N SER A 39 8.72 12.86 -19.87
CA SER A 39 8.37 13.52 -21.15
C SER A 39 9.56 14.09 -21.93
N GLY A 40 10.78 14.01 -21.40
CA GLY A 40 12.01 14.47 -22.06
C GLY A 40 12.89 13.33 -22.57
N ASP A 41 14.07 13.66 -23.10
CA ASP A 41 15.04 12.69 -23.65
C ASP A 41 15.57 11.70 -22.59
N ALA A 42 15.51 12.07 -21.31
CA ALA A 42 15.91 11.25 -20.19
C ALA A 42 14.99 11.46 -18.97
N PRO A 43 14.85 10.46 -18.07
CA PRO A 43 14.10 10.62 -16.83
C PRO A 43 14.67 11.73 -15.94
N GLN A 44 13.81 12.64 -15.49
CA GLN A 44 14.17 13.72 -14.56
C GLN A 44 13.51 13.50 -13.20
N ILE A 45 14.29 13.60 -12.12
CA ILE A 45 13.74 13.60 -10.76
C ILE A 45 13.21 15.01 -10.46
N LEU A 46 11.91 15.10 -10.17
CA LEU A 46 11.26 16.34 -9.76
C LEU A 46 11.39 16.58 -8.26
N ALA A 47 11.20 15.53 -7.46
CA ALA A 47 11.30 15.58 -6.02
C ALA A 47 11.69 14.21 -5.46
N ARG A 48 12.32 14.22 -4.29
CA ARG A 48 12.64 13.02 -3.51
C ARG A 48 12.07 13.16 -2.11
N GLU A 49 11.38 12.14 -1.66
CA GLU A 49 10.75 12.07 -0.37
C GLU A 49 11.35 10.90 0.41
N MET A 50 11.82 11.16 1.62
CA MET A 50 12.35 10.14 2.52
C MET A 50 11.43 9.99 3.72
N GLY A 51 11.04 8.75 4.03
CA GLY A 51 10.23 8.38 5.18
C GLY A 51 10.98 7.40 6.07
N LEU A 52 10.80 7.52 7.38
CA LEU A 52 11.35 6.60 8.36
C LEU A 52 10.27 6.20 9.34
N ASN A 53 9.84 4.94 9.27
CA ASN A 53 8.94 4.36 10.25
C ASN A 53 9.74 3.44 11.18
N THR A 54 9.48 3.56 12.48
CA THR A 54 10.10 2.70 13.49
C THR A 54 9.03 1.83 14.12
N TYR A 55 9.30 0.53 14.19
CA TYR A 55 8.38 -0.44 14.75
C TYR A 55 9.05 -1.09 15.94
N ARG A 56 8.33 -1.08 17.06
CA ARG A 56 8.73 -1.77 18.29
C ARG A 56 7.75 -2.88 18.55
N ARG A 57 8.22 -3.91 19.26
CA ARG A 57 7.31 -4.87 19.87
C ARG A 57 6.46 -4.14 20.90
N ASP A 58 5.18 -4.40 20.86
CA ASP A 58 4.16 -3.88 21.77
C ASP A 58 3.32 -5.07 22.24
N ASP A 59 3.05 -5.14 23.54
CA ASP A 59 2.22 -6.15 24.19
C ASP A 59 1.05 -5.54 24.98
N ASP A 60 0.87 -4.22 24.91
CA ASP A 60 -0.21 -3.48 25.57
C ASP A 60 -1.55 -3.55 24.80
N PHE A 61 -1.57 -4.16 23.60
CA PHE A 61 -2.77 -4.34 22.79
C PHE A 61 -3.50 -5.65 23.11
N GLU A 62 -4.79 -5.56 23.40
CA GLU A 62 -5.67 -6.73 23.61
C GLU A 62 -5.89 -7.49 22.28
N THR A 63 -5.11 -8.55 22.07
CA THR A 63 -5.14 -9.32 20.82
C THR A 63 -6.46 -10.05 20.58
N GLU A 64 -7.26 -10.26 21.62
CA GLU A 64 -8.56 -10.94 21.55
C GLU A 64 -9.52 -10.24 20.58
N ILE A 65 -9.48 -8.90 20.52
CA ILE A 65 -10.28 -8.10 19.58
C ILE A 65 -10.02 -8.51 18.13
N ALA A 66 -8.74 -8.73 17.78
CA ALA A 66 -8.36 -9.12 16.43
C ALA A 66 -8.79 -10.56 16.12
N THR A 67 -8.64 -11.47 17.08
CA THR A 67 -9.03 -12.88 16.91
C THR A 67 -10.55 -13.06 16.85
N ASP A 68 -11.30 -12.27 17.62
CA ASP A 68 -12.77 -12.28 17.61
C ASP A 68 -13.31 -11.75 16.28
N TYR A 69 -12.76 -10.62 15.81
CA TYR A 69 -13.10 -10.10 14.49
C TYR A 69 -12.80 -11.10 13.38
N TRP A 70 -11.60 -11.70 13.40
CA TRP A 70 -11.22 -12.71 12.42
C TRP A 70 -12.17 -13.91 12.46
N SER A 71 -12.43 -14.45 13.64
CA SER A 71 -13.32 -15.60 13.81
C SER A 71 -14.76 -15.31 13.36
N GLY A 72 -15.27 -14.11 13.67
CA GLY A 72 -16.61 -13.66 13.27
C GLY A 72 -16.74 -13.32 11.78
N THR A 73 -15.63 -13.08 11.06
CA THR A 73 -15.65 -12.67 9.65
C THR A 73 -14.90 -13.63 8.71
N ALA A 74 -14.37 -14.75 9.21
CA ALA A 74 -13.52 -15.66 8.46
C ALA A 74 -14.18 -16.20 7.18
N GLU A 75 -15.46 -16.56 7.25
CA GLU A 75 -16.23 -17.06 6.11
C GLU A 75 -16.46 -15.98 5.04
N PHE A 76 -16.77 -14.76 5.46
CA PHE A 76 -16.87 -13.62 4.54
C PHE A 76 -15.55 -13.42 3.78
N TRP A 77 -14.44 -13.39 4.51
CA TRP A 77 -13.12 -13.23 3.89
C TRP A 77 -12.71 -14.43 3.03
N ALA A 78 -13.19 -15.64 3.33
CA ALA A 78 -13.03 -16.79 2.45
C ALA A 78 -13.76 -16.57 1.12
N GLY A 79 -15.02 -16.13 1.14
CA GLY A 79 -15.76 -15.79 -0.07
C GLY A 79 -15.10 -14.68 -0.91
N VAL A 80 -14.53 -13.66 -0.26
CA VAL A 80 -13.76 -12.61 -0.95
C VAL A 80 -12.53 -13.20 -1.65
N ARG A 81 -11.75 -14.06 -0.97
CA ARG A 81 -10.58 -14.71 -1.57
C ARG A 81 -10.94 -15.64 -2.71
N ASP A 82 -12.03 -16.40 -2.58
CA ASP A 82 -12.51 -17.29 -3.64
C ASP A 82 -12.90 -16.49 -4.89
N HIS A 83 -13.56 -15.33 -4.70
CA HIS A 83 -13.91 -14.46 -5.82
C HIS A 83 -12.68 -13.90 -6.54
N TRP A 84 -11.68 -13.45 -5.79
CA TRP A 84 -10.42 -12.98 -6.38
C TRP A 84 -9.65 -14.10 -7.08
N SER A 85 -9.61 -15.29 -6.49
CA SER A 85 -8.97 -16.47 -7.08
C SER A 85 -9.62 -16.84 -8.42
N ARG A 86 -10.95 -16.71 -8.52
CA ARG A 86 -11.68 -16.92 -9.77
C ARG A 86 -11.32 -15.88 -10.84
N ILE A 87 -11.26 -14.59 -10.47
CA ILE A 87 -10.86 -13.52 -11.41
C ILE A 87 -9.44 -13.77 -11.94
N GLU A 88 -8.51 -14.13 -11.05
CA GLU A 88 -7.14 -14.45 -11.42
C GLU A 88 -7.05 -15.66 -12.37
N ALA A 89 -7.87 -16.68 -12.15
CA ALA A 89 -7.92 -17.86 -13.02
C ALA A 89 -8.56 -17.58 -14.40
N GLU A 90 -9.53 -16.67 -14.47
CA GLU A 90 -10.25 -16.33 -15.70
C GLU A 90 -9.51 -15.32 -16.60
N HIS A 91 -8.57 -14.54 -16.05
CA HIS A 91 -7.92 -13.43 -16.75
C HIS A 91 -6.39 -13.47 -16.61
N GLU A 92 -5.67 -13.32 -17.74
CA GLU A 92 -4.21 -13.23 -17.76
C GLU A 92 -3.67 -12.00 -16.99
N ALA A 93 -4.45 -10.91 -16.99
CA ALA A 93 -4.17 -9.72 -16.19
C ALA A 93 -5.47 -8.97 -15.87
N PHE A 94 -5.49 -8.30 -14.72
CA PHE A 94 -6.53 -7.36 -14.33
C PHE A 94 -5.89 -6.10 -13.73
N ALA A 95 -6.53 -4.95 -13.94
CA ALA A 95 -6.03 -3.67 -13.45
C ALA A 95 -7.20 -2.81 -12.94
N ILE A 96 -6.95 -2.02 -11.91
CA ILE A 96 -7.87 -0.97 -11.48
C ILE A 96 -7.69 0.21 -12.44
N THR A 97 -8.73 0.54 -13.20
CA THR A 97 -8.73 1.65 -14.17
C THR A 97 -9.14 2.99 -13.55
N ILE A 98 -9.61 2.96 -12.29
CA ILE A 98 -9.96 4.15 -11.53
C ILE A 98 -8.67 4.88 -11.16
N LYS A 99 -8.56 6.15 -11.56
CA LYS A 99 -7.48 7.02 -11.10
C LYS A 99 -7.73 7.38 -9.64
N GLY A 100 -6.85 6.91 -8.75
CA GLY A 100 -6.85 7.28 -7.34
C GLY A 100 -7.34 6.20 -6.37
N GLU A 101 -7.38 6.54 -5.07
CA GLU A 101 -8.06 5.78 -4.03
C GLU A 101 -9.56 5.72 -4.36
N THR A 102 -10.12 4.52 -4.33
CA THR A 102 -11.56 4.32 -4.47
C THR A 102 -12.29 4.95 -3.28
N GLU A 103 -13.53 5.41 -3.49
CA GLU A 103 -14.41 5.75 -2.35
C GLU A 103 -14.51 4.55 -1.41
N ALA A 104 -14.70 4.82 -0.11
CA ALA A 104 -14.86 3.77 0.88
C ALA A 104 -16.06 2.90 0.49
N LEU A 105 -15.78 1.68 0.01
CA LEU A 105 -16.83 0.72 -0.38
C LEU A 105 -17.63 0.23 0.83
N TYR A 106 -17.05 0.35 2.02
CA TYR A 106 -17.67 0.04 3.29
C TYR A 106 -17.44 1.19 4.28
N MET A 107 -18.53 1.76 4.77
CA MET A 107 -18.56 2.64 5.94
C MET A 107 -19.33 1.87 7.02
N PRO A 108 -18.77 1.71 8.24
CA PRO A 108 -19.44 0.98 9.32
C PRO A 108 -20.76 1.62 9.75
#